data_AF-A0A963I598-F1
#
_entry.id   AF-A0A963I598-F1
#
_cell.length_a   1.000
_cell.length_b   1.000
_cell.length_c   1.000
_cell.angle_alpha   90.00
_cell.angle_beta   90.00
_cell.angle_gamma   90.00
#
_symmetry.space_group_name_H-M   'P 1'
#
loop_
_entity.id
_entity.type
_entity.pdbx_description
1 polymer ?
#
loop_
_entity_poly.entity_id
_entity_poly.type
_entity_poly.pdbx_seq_one_letter_code
_entity_poly.pdbx_strand_id
1 'polypeptide(L)'
;MDPALLTLLGLFVALAAVLHHVFVVRRADDAGGQGKAGLFVLGAVLIPVVLLALWYQSGAQNRLAEIGFAPHPAFGSSVGAASGAGKQPIWMFATSADPESILAFYREPGNHGGWSLESEANRMLVFDRGRERATITVGQEAVIITVDTAQ
;
A
#
# COMPACT_ATOMS: atom_id res chain seq x y z
N MET A 1 -8.78 5.45 -7.98
CA MET A 1 -7.33 5.67 -8.14
C MET A 1 -6.98 6.97 -7.45
N ASP A 2 -5.98 6.95 -6.58
CA ASP A 2 -5.52 8.12 -5.85
C ASP A 2 -4.98 9.19 -6.84
N PRO A 3 -5.45 10.46 -6.78
CA PRO A 3 -4.96 11.53 -7.66
C PRO A 3 -3.45 11.77 -7.53
N ALA A 4 -2.84 11.52 -6.36
CA ALA A 4 -1.39 11.63 -6.19
C ALA A 4 -0.64 10.57 -7.01
N LEU A 5 -1.22 9.36 -7.08
CA LEU A 5 -0.66 8.21 -7.78
C LEU A 5 -0.79 8.37 -9.30
N LEU A 6 -1.92 8.91 -9.77
CA LEU A 6 -2.09 9.34 -11.17
C LEU A 6 -1.09 10.44 -11.55
N THR A 7 -0.86 11.40 -10.66
CA THR A 7 0.10 12.49 -10.88
C THR A 7 1.54 11.96 -10.94
N LEU A 8 1.90 11.04 -10.05
CA LEU A 8 3.21 10.39 -10.02
C LEU A 8 3.46 9.56 -11.28
N LEU A 9 2.47 8.78 -11.71
CA LEU A 9 2.52 8.02 -12.96
C LEU A 9 2.68 8.95 -14.17
N GLY A 10 1.89 10.03 -14.23
CA GLY A 10 1.99 11.05 -15.27
C GLY A 10 3.38 11.71 -15.30
N LEU A 11 3.95 12.01 -14.14
CA LEU A 11 5.31 12.54 -14.02
C LEU A 11 6.35 11.54 -14.55
N PHE A 12 6.21 10.25 -14.26
CA PHE A 12 7.11 9.22 -14.77
C PHE A 12 6.98 8.99 -16.27
N VAL A 13 5.76 9.02 -16.80
CA VAL A 13 5.54 8.93 -18.25
C VAL A 13 6.12 10.16 -18.96
N ALA A 14 5.90 11.36 -18.42
CA ALA A 14 6.48 12.59 -18.94
C ALA A 14 8.02 12.56 -18.86
N LEU A 15 8.58 12.12 -17.74
CA LEU A 15 10.02 11.94 -17.57
C LEU A 15 10.55 10.93 -18.59
N ALA A 16 9.94 9.75 -18.73
CA ALA A 16 10.34 8.75 -19.70
C ALA A 16 10.25 9.26 -21.16
N ALA A 17 9.22 10.05 -21.49
CA ALA A 17 9.07 10.67 -22.80
C ALA A 17 10.15 11.73 -23.07
N VAL A 18 10.47 12.56 -22.06
CA VAL A 18 11.57 13.54 -22.13
C VAL A 18 12.91 12.82 -22.30
N LEU A 19 13.14 11.73 -21.56
CA LEU A 19 14.34 10.91 -21.69
C LEU A 19 14.43 10.27 -23.07
N HIS A 20 13.36 9.67 -23.57
CA HIS A 20 13.33 9.13 -24.92
C HIS A 20 13.62 10.22 -25.96
N HIS A 21 12.99 11.40 -25.84
CA HIS A 21 13.19 12.51 -26.77
C HIS A 21 14.65 13.02 -26.74
N VAL A 22 15.24 13.22 -25.56
CA VAL A 22 16.61 13.71 -25.41
C VAL A 22 17.64 12.70 -25.94
N PHE A 23 17.43 11.41 -25.71
CA PHE A 23 18.41 10.37 -26.02
C PHE A 23 18.26 9.79 -27.43
N VAL A 24 17.03 9.56 -27.89
CA VAL A 24 16.74 8.88 -29.17
C VAL A 24 16.58 9.91 -30.29
N VAL A 25 15.84 11.00 -30.03
CA VAL A 25 15.51 12.00 -31.06
C VAL A 25 16.57 13.07 -31.16
N ARG A 26 17.00 13.63 -30.02
CA ARG A 26 17.89 14.80 -30.00
C ARG A 26 19.37 14.46 -30.03
N ARG A 27 19.76 13.17 -30.04
CA ARG A 27 21.15 12.66 -29.94
C ARG A 27 22.03 13.68 -29.23
N ALA A 28 21.85 13.83 -27.92
CA ALA A 28 22.60 14.85 -27.17
C ALA A 28 24.10 14.53 -27.25
N ASP A 29 24.80 15.04 -28.27
CA ASP A 29 26.22 14.81 -28.51
C ASP A 29 27.07 15.45 -27.39
N ASP A 30 26.49 16.40 -26.65
CA ASP A 30 27.11 17.11 -25.52
C ASP A 30 26.97 16.40 -24.17
N ALA A 31 26.07 15.42 -24.04
CA ALA A 31 25.97 14.62 -22.82
C ALA A 31 26.98 13.48 -22.91
N GLY A 32 28.13 13.64 -22.23
CA GLY A 32 29.17 12.61 -22.14
C GLY A 32 28.56 11.24 -21.81
N GLY A 33 29.06 10.17 -22.44
CA GLY A 33 28.43 8.83 -22.40
C GLY A 33 28.09 8.29 -21.00
N GLN A 34 28.79 8.77 -19.97
CA GLN A 34 28.52 8.45 -18.57
C GLN A 34 27.20 9.03 -18.04
N GLY A 35 26.85 10.27 -18.41
CA GLY A 35 25.57 10.90 -18.04
C GLY A 35 24.38 10.19 -18.69
N LYS A 36 24.57 9.68 -19.90
CA LYS A 36 23.57 8.88 -20.61
C LYS A 36 23.29 7.53 -19.91
N ALA A 37 24.34 6.84 -19.51
CA ALA A 37 24.23 5.56 -18.81
C ALA A 37 23.56 5.70 -17.43
N GLY A 38 23.92 6.73 -16.65
CA GLY A 38 23.36 6.95 -15.31
C GLY A 38 21.84 7.16 -15.31
N LEU A 39 21.32 7.90 -16.30
CA LEU A 39 19.88 8.14 -16.43
C LEU A 39 19.11 6.93 -16.94
N PHE A 40 19.70 6.13 -17.83
CA PHE A 40 19.09 4.86 -18.23
C PHE A 40 18.99 3.89 -17.06
N VAL A 41 20.06 3.76 -16.26
CA VAL A 41 20.06 2.92 -15.05
C VAL A 41 19.03 3.43 -14.04
N LEU A 42 18.96 4.74 -13.83
CA LEU A 42 17.97 5.35 -12.92
C LEU A 42 16.54 5.00 -13.37
N GLY A 43 16.22 5.20 -14.66
CA GLY A 43 14.90 4.85 -15.19
C GLY A 43 14.62 3.35 -15.12
N ALA A 44 15.58 2.51 -15.50
CA ALA A 44 15.45 1.06 -15.51
C ALA A 44 15.32 0.44 -14.11
N VAL A 45 15.80 1.10 -13.06
CA VAL A 45 15.62 0.66 -11.67
C VAL A 45 14.37 1.28 -11.04
N LEU A 46 14.19 2.58 -11.23
CA LEU A 46 13.15 3.33 -10.52
C LEU A 46 11.75 3.03 -11.06
N ILE A 47 11.60 2.82 -12.38
CA ILE A 47 10.31 2.46 -12.98
C ILE A 47 9.82 1.09 -12.45
N PRO A 48 10.61 -0.01 -12.50
CA PRO A 48 10.16 -1.28 -11.92
C PRO A 48 9.86 -1.21 -10.42
N VAL A 49 10.67 -0.48 -9.65
CA VAL A 49 10.44 -0.31 -8.20
C VAL A 49 9.10 0.39 -7.95
N VAL A 50 8.81 1.47 -8.70
CA VAL A 50 7.53 2.18 -8.59
C VAL A 50 6.38 1.29 -9.03
N LEU A 51 6.47 0.64 -10.19
CA LEU A 51 5.43 -0.28 -10.67
C LEU A 51 5.15 -1.40 -9.67
N LEU A 52 6.19 -1.96 -9.05
CA LEU A 52 6.07 -2.95 -8.00
C LEU A 52 5.36 -2.38 -6.76
N ALA A 53 5.73 -1.18 -6.30
CA ALA A 53 5.07 -0.52 -5.18
C ALA A 53 3.58 -0.25 -5.49
N LEU A 54 3.26 0.22 -6.70
CA LEU A 54 1.88 0.43 -7.15
C LEU A 54 1.07 -0.87 -7.20
N TRP A 55 1.69 -1.96 -7.67
CA TRP A 55 1.08 -3.29 -7.69
C TRP A 55 0.78 -3.79 -6.27
N TYR A 56 1.71 -3.62 -5.33
CA TYR A 56 1.46 -3.98 -3.94
C TYR A 56 0.36 -3.11 -3.32
N GLN A 57 0.33 -1.80 -3.58
CA GLN A 57 -0.71 -0.92 -3.06
C GLN A 57 -2.10 -1.22 -3.64
N SER A 58 -2.20 -1.51 -4.95
CA SER A 58 -3.49 -1.76 -5.60
C SER A 58 -4.17 -3.05 -5.11
N GLY A 59 -3.38 -4.07 -4.76
CA GLY A 59 -3.90 -5.35 -4.25
C GLY A 59 -4.12 -5.39 -2.74
N ALA A 60 -3.78 -4.34 -1.99
CA ALA A 60 -3.78 -4.36 -0.53
C ALA A 60 -5.18 -4.63 0.07
N GLN A 61 -6.21 -3.96 -0.45
CA GLN A 61 -7.60 -4.15 0.00
C GLN A 61 -8.13 -5.54 -0.37
N ASN A 62 -7.81 -6.05 -1.56
CA ASN A 62 -8.23 -7.38 -1.98
C ASN A 62 -7.60 -8.47 -1.10
N ARG A 63 -6.29 -8.36 -0.81
CA ARG A 63 -5.60 -9.29 0.10
C ARG A 63 -6.14 -9.22 1.53
N LEU A 64 -6.56 -8.03 1.98
CA LEU A 64 -7.24 -7.88 3.27
C LEU A 64 -8.59 -8.63 3.29
N ALA A 65 -9.37 -8.52 2.21
CA ALA A 65 -10.61 -9.26 2.06
C ALA A 65 -10.39 -10.78 2.00
N GLU A 66 -9.34 -11.24 1.31
CA GLU A 66 -8.98 -12.65 1.20
C GLU A 66 -8.64 -13.28 2.56
N ILE A 67 -8.06 -12.52 3.49
CA ILE A 67 -7.81 -13.02 4.85
C ILE A 67 -9.06 -12.99 5.73
N GLY A 68 -10.18 -12.42 5.27
CA GLY A 68 -11.47 -12.39 5.97
C GLY A 68 -11.86 -11.03 6.55
N PHE A 69 -11.07 -9.97 6.35
CA PHE A 69 -11.43 -8.62 6.81
C PHE A 69 -11.98 -7.78 5.66
N ALA A 70 -13.21 -7.30 5.81
CA ALA A 70 -13.77 -6.36 4.85
C ALA A 70 -13.00 -5.03 4.90
N PRO A 71 -12.60 -4.46 3.75
CA PRO A 71 -12.00 -3.13 3.74
C PRO A 71 -13.05 -2.08 4.15
N HIS A 72 -12.68 -1.22 5.11
CA HIS A 72 -13.56 -0.13 5.53
C HIS A 72 -13.83 0.82 4.34
N PRO A 73 -15.06 1.31 4.12
CA PRO A 73 -15.39 2.16 2.96
C PRO A 73 -14.61 3.47 2.88
N ALA A 74 -14.17 3.98 4.04
CA ALA A 74 -13.37 5.20 4.15
C ALA A 74 -11.85 4.95 4.09
N PHE A 75 -11.40 3.73 3.76
CA PHE A 75 -9.99 3.51 3.44
C PHE A 75 -9.67 4.12 2.08
N GLY A 76 -8.72 5.04 2.10
CA GLY A 76 -8.14 5.62 0.90
C GLY A 76 -7.06 4.73 0.30
N SER A 77 -5.93 5.33 -0.04
CA SER A 77 -4.74 4.61 -0.51
C SER A 77 -4.06 3.86 0.63
N SER A 78 -3.40 2.74 0.30
CA SER A 78 -2.48 2.10 1.24
C SER A 78 -1.25 2.99 1.42
N VAL A 79 -0.98 3.42 2.65
CA VAL A 79 0.17 4.24 2.99
C VAL A 79 1.30 3.33 3.43
N GLY A 80 2.44 3.40 2.76
CA GLY A 80 3.61 2.58 3.09
C GLY A 80 3.64 1.20 2.43
N ALA A 81 4.72 0.46 2.71
CA ALA A 81 4.91 -0.89 2.22
C ALA A 81 3.93 -1.82 2.94
N ALA A 82 2.71 -1.96 2.40
CA ALA A 82 1.84 -3.05 2.77
C ALA A 82 2.51 -4.36 2.32
N SER A 83 3.38 -4.92 3.17
CA SER A 83 4.08 -6.18 2.93
C SER A 83 3.13 -7.36 3.12
N GLY A 84 1.98 -7.30 2.45
CA GLY A 84 0.87 -8.25 2.56
C GLY A 84 1.16 -9.64 1.97
N ALA A 85 2.42 -9.96 1.67
CA ALA A 85 2.84 -11.21 1.03
C ALA A 85 3.85 -12.01 1.89
N GLY A 86 4.14 -11.55 3.12
CA GLY A 86 5.05 -12.23 4.05
C GLY A 86 4.34 -13.07 5.11
N LYS A 87 5.12 -13.72 5.99
CA LYS A 87 4.60 -14.47 7.16
C LYS A 87 3.88 -13.59 8.19
N GLN A 88 4.16 -12.29 8.17
CA GLN A 88 3.56 -11.29 9.04
C GLN A 88 3.14 -10.10 8.18
N PRO A 89 2.01 -10.20 7.48
CA PRO A 89 1.56 -9.13 6.62
C PRO A 89 1.12 -7.94 7.47
N ILE A 90 1.57 -6.76 7.06
CA ILE A 90 1.17 -5.48 7.63
C ILE A 90 0.46 -4.72 6.51
N TRP A 91 -0.72 -4.21 6.81
CA TRP A 91 -1.43 -3.27 5.96
C TRP A 91 -1.57 -1.95 6.68
N MET A 92 -1.33 -0.87 5.96
CA MET A 92 -1.56 0.47 6.46
C MET A 92 -2.35 1.24 5.42
N PHE A 93 -3.47 1.83 5.85
CA PHE A 93 -4.41 2.55 5.00
C PHE A 93 -4.56 3.97 5.52
N ALA A 94 -4.47 4.96 4.64
CA ALA A 94 -4.92 6.30 4.95
C ALA A 94 -6.43 6.29 5.17
N THR A 95 -6.89 7.10 6.12
CA THR A 95 -8.32 7.29 6.35
C THR A 95 -8.62 8.71 6.79
N SER A 96 -9.78 9.20 6.39
CA SER A 96 -10.37 10.46 6.86
C SER A 96 -11.55 10.23 7.80
N ALA A 97 -11.90 8.97 8.08
CA ALA A 97 -12.97 8.64 9.00
C ALA A 97 -12.53 8.79 10.45
N ASP A 98 -13.49 9.10 11.32
CA ASP A 98 -13.28 9.10 12.76
C ASP A 98 -12.80 7.71 13.22
N PRO A 99 -11.76 7.62 14.07
CA PRO A 99 -11.32 6.37 14.66
C PRO A 99 -12.44 5.48 15.21
N GLU A 100 -13.44 6.05 15.90
CA GLU A 100 -14.57 5.30 16.46
C GLU A 100 -15.46 4.71 15.38
N SER A 101 -15.62 5.38 14.23
CA SER A 101 -16.37 4.82 13.09
C SER A 101 -15.70 3.56 12.56
N ILE A 102 -14.37 3.55 12.53
CA ILE A 102 -13.61 2.41 12.02
C ILE A 102 -13.63 1.26 13.02
N LEU A 103 -13.49 1.56 14.32
CA LEU A 103 -13.60 0.56 15.37
C LEU A 103 -15.00 -0.05 15.37
N ALA A 104 -16.05 0.77 15.30
CA ALA A 104 -17.44 0.30 15.20
C ALA A 104 -17.58 -0.69 14.04
N PHE A 105 -17.21 -0.28 12.83
CA PHE A 105 -17.25 -1.14 11.64
C PHE A 105 -16.59 -2.52 11.86
N TYR A 106 -15.42 -2.57 12.50
CA TYR A 106 -14.73 -3.83 12.74
C TYR A 106 -15.23 -4.60 13.97
N ARG A 107 -16.14 -4.06 14.78
CA ARG A 107 -16.86 -4.83 15.80
C ARG A 107 -18.02 -5.62 15.21
N GLU A 108 -18.53 -5.25 14.03
CA GLU A 108 -19.60 -6.01 13.38
C GLU A 108 -19.09 -7.34 12.79
N PRO A 109 -19.67 -8.50 13.19
CA PRO A 109 -19.22 -9.82 12.73
C PRO A 109 -19.21 -10.02 11.21
N GLY A 110 -20.04 -9.27 10.48
CA GLY A 110 -20.07 -9.32 9.01
C GLY A 110 -18.78 -8.79 8.36
N ASN A 111 -17.96 -8.03 9.08
CA ASN A 111 -16.78 -7.36 8.56
C ASN A 111 -15.46 -8.10 8.86
N HIS A 112 -15.51 -9.22 9.59
CA HIS A 112 -14.33 -10.00 9.98
C HIS A 112 -14.63 -11.53 9.98
N GLY A 113 -14.90 -12.06 8.78
CA GLY A 113 -15.30 -13.45 8.56
C GLY A 113 -14.27 -14.47 9.05
N GLY A 114 -14.69 -15.33 9.98
CA GLY A 114 -13.84 -16.36 10.58
C GLY A 114 -12.91 -15.86 11.68
N TRP A 115 -12.95 -14.58 12.01
CA TRP A 115 -12.19 -13.96 13.09
C TRP A 115 -13.10 -13.66 14.28
N SER A 116 -12.63 -13.98 15.49
CA SER A 116 -13.34 -13.68 16.74
C SER A 116 -12.66 -12.53 17.46
N LEU A 117 -13.42 -11.50 17.84
CA LEU A 117 -12.89 -10.39 18.63
C LEU A 117 -12.54 -10.91 20.05
N GLU A 118 -11.26 -10.91 20.39
CA GLU A 118 -10.74 -11.41 21.67
C GLU A 118 -10.60 -10.28 22.70
N SER A 119 -10.07 -9.14 22.27
CA SER A 119 -9.92 -7.98 23.14
C SER A 119 -10.03 -6.66 22.40
N GLU A 120 -10.38 -5.63 23.16
CA GLU A 120 -10.44 -4.25 22.70
C GLU A 120 -9.73 -3.39 23.75
N ALA A 121 -8.81 -2.55 23.29
CA ALA A 121 -8.10 -1.61 24.14
C ALA A 121 -7.77 -0.33 23.36
N ASN A 122 -8.36 0.79 23.77
CA ASN A 122 -8.05 2.16 23.31
C ASN A 122 -7.56 2.27 21.84
N ARG A 123 -8.51 2.25 20.90
CA ARG A 123 -8.27 2.27 19.43
C ARG A 123 -7.54 1.07 18.86
N MET A 124 -7.49 -0.03 19.60
CA MET A 124 -6.97 -1.31 19.14
C MET A 124 -8.03 -2.40 19.29
N LEU A 125 -8.19 -3.22 18.25
CA LEU A 125 -8.98 -4.43 18.26
C LEU A 125 -8.06 -5.62 18.00
N VAL A 126 -8.19 -6.67 18.80
CA VAL A 126 -7.43 -7.91 18.66
C VAL A 126 -8.39 -9.03 18.34
N PHE A 127 -8.14 -9.69 17.22
CA PHE A 127 -8.92 -10.81 16.74
C PHE A 127 -8.11 -12.10 16.77
N ASP A 128 -8.77 -13.20 17.07
CA ASP A 128 -8.22 -14.54 17.02
C ASP A 128 -8.88 -15.38 15.93
N ARG A 129 -8.06 -16.21 15.28
CA ARG A 129 -8.47 -17.28 14.37
C ARG A 129 -7.61 -18.51 14.60
N GLY A 130 -7.75 -19.12 15.77
CA GLY A 130 -7.14 -20.40 16.12
C GLY A 130 -5.63 -20.30 16.39
N ARG A 131 -4.80 -20.27 15.34
CA ARG A 131 -3.34 -20.08 15.46
C ARG A 131 -2.87 -18.74 14.89
N GLU A 132 -3.80 -17.89 14.49
CA GLU A 132 -3.50 -16.59 13.93
C GLU A 132 -4.16 -15.52 14.78
N ARG A 133 -3.45 -14.42 15.00
CA ARG A 133 -3.95 -13.24 15.69
C ARG A 133 -3.84 -12.05 14.75
N ALA A 134 -4.92 -11.30 14.61
CA ALA A 134 -4.94 -10.06 13.86
C ALA A 134 -5.11 -8.87 14.81
N THR A 135 -4.36 -7.80 14.58
CA THR A 135 -4.48 -6.58 15.37
C THR A 135 -4.83 -5.43 14.44
N ILE A 136 -5.91 -4.71 14.74
CA ILE A 136 -6.31 -3.49 14.05
C ILE A 136 -6.05 -2.33 15.00
N THR A 137 -5.11 -1.46 14.65
CA THR A 137 -4.80 -0.23 15.39
C THR A 137 -5.25 0.97 14.58
N VAL A 138 -6.08 1.82 15.18
CA VAL A 138 -6.70 2.96 14.52
C VAL A 138 -6.06 4.27 15.00
N GLY A 139 -5.33 4.94 14.12
CA GLY A 139 -4.81 6.29 14.31
C GLY A 139 -5.77 7.37 13.79
N GLN A 140 -5.38 8.64 13.89
CA GLN A 140 -6.19 9.76 13.38
C GLN A 140 -6.21 9.86 11.85
N GLU A 141 -5.12 9.47 11.18
CA GLU A 141 -4.98 9.59 9.72
C GLU A 141 -4.72 8.26 9.03
N ALA A 142 -4.45 7.21 9.82
CA ALA A 142 -4.08 5.90 9.29
C ALA A 142 -4.58 4.77 10.18
N VAL A 143 -4.90 3.65 9.56
CA VAL A 143 -5.24 2.39 10.22
C VAL A 143 -4.19 1.37 9.86
N ILE A 144 -3.69 0.66 10.87
CA ILE A 144 -2.69 -0.39 10.74
C ILE A 144 -3.37 -1.71 11.09
N ILE A 145 -3.24 -2.68 10.19
CA ILE A 145 -3.71 -4.04 10.39
C ILE A 145 -2.50 -4.95 10.31
N THR A 146 -2.26 -5.76 11.33
CA THR A 146 -1.21 -6.78 11.35
C THR A 146 -1.83 -8.15 11.55
N VAL A 147 -1.26 -9.18 10.93
CA VAL A 147 -1.60 -10.57 11.21
C VAL A 147 -0.33 -11.31 11.59
N ASP A 148 -0.37 -11.98 12.74
CA ASP A 148 0.72 -12.78 13.27
C ASP A 148 0.25 -14.22 13.48
N THR A 149 1.13 -15.19 13.22
CA THR A 149 0.89 -16.57 13.62
C THR A 149 1.31 -16.72 15.09
N ALA A 150 0.37 -17.06 15.97
CA ALA A 150 0.67 -17.42 17.34
C ALA A 150 1.58 -18.67 17.35
N GLN A 151 2.73 -18.57 18.04
CA GLN A 151 3.68 -19.68 18.20
C GLN A 151 3.18 -20.71 19.21
#